data_AF-A0A7C7G448-F1
#
_entry.id   AF-A0A7C7G448-F1
#
_cell.length_a   1.000
_cell.length_b   1.000
_cell.length_c   1.000
_cell.angle_alpha   90.00
_cell.angle_beta   90.00
_cell.angle_gamma   90.00
#
_symmetry.space_group_name_H-M   'P 1'
#
loop_
_entity.id
_entity.type
_entity.pdbx_description
1 polymer ?
#
loop_
_entity_poly.entity_id
_entity_poly.type
_entity_poly.pdbx_seq_one_letter_code
_entity_poly.pdbx_strand_id
1 'polypeptide(L)'
;MNRDLRKRILDLVDQLAESEHARQDFHAGQTSVPVSGKVYGSQELRFLVDASMDFWLTTGRYNSQFEKQLADFLKTRHVLTTNSGSSANLLAVSALTSPRLKDRALRAGDEVITVAAGFPT
;
A
#
# COMPACT_ATOMS: atom_id res chain seq x y z
N MET A 1 12.34 10.04 23.96
CA MET A 1 12.94 10.55 22.72
C MET A 1 12.74 12.05 22.68
N ASN A 2 13.78 12.84 22.39
CA ASN A 2 13.68 14.30 22.35
C ASN A 2 12.72 14.70 21.22
N ARG A 3 11.48 15.06 21.56
CA ARG A 3 10.41 15.36 20.58
C ARG A 3 10.82 16.48 19.63
N ASP A 4 11.70 17.37 20.09
CA ASP A 4 12.23 18.46 19.27
C ASP A 4 13.17 17.95 18.17
N LEU A 5 13.97 16.90 18.45
CA LEU A 5 14.82 16.29 17.43
C LEU A 5 14.00 15.56 16.37
N ARG A 6 12.97 14.79 16.78
CA ARG A 6 12.07 14.13 15.82
C ARG A 6 11.41 15.15 14.91
N LYS A 7 10.88 16.26 15.47
CA LYS A 7 10.28 17.33 14.68
C LYS A 7 11.27 17.94 13.69
N ARG A 8 12.48 18.29 14.15
CA ARG A 8 13.53 18.86 13.29
C ARG A 8 13.93 17.94 12.15
N ILE A 9 14.01 16.62 12.38
CA ILE A 9 14.28 15.65 11.32
C ILE A 9 13.18 15.69 10.27
N LEU A 10 11.91 15.67 10.69
CA LEU A 10 10.78 15.70 9.76
C LEU A 10 10.71 17.02 8.98
N ASP A 11 11.00 18.16 9.62
CA ASP A 11 11.07 19.47 8.95
C ASP A 11 12.19 19.50 7.88
N LEU A 12 13.31 18.80 8.10
CA LEU A 12 14.37 18.66 7.09
C LEU A 12 13.98 17.71 5.95
N VAL A 13 13.20 16.66 6.25
CA VAL A 13 12.64 15.78 5.21
C VAL A 13 11.70 16.55 4.28
N ASP A 14 10.91 17.48 4.82
CA ASP A 14 10.03 18.32 4.00
C ASP A 14 10.83 19.17 3.01
N GLN A 15 11.87 19.86 3.50
CA GLN A 15 12.75 20.69 2.67
C GLN A 15 13.41 19.88 1.56
N LEU A 16 13.87 18.66 1.87
CA LEU A 16 14.47 17.75 0.89
C LEU A 16 13.44 17.30 -0.16
N ALA A 17 12.22 16.98 0.28
CA ALA A 17 11.17 16.55 -0.63
C ALA A 17 10.74 17.66 -1.60
N GLU A 18 10.64 18.90 -1.11
CA GLU A 18 10.31 20.07 -1.93
C GLU A 18 11.37 20.34 -2.98
N SER A 19 12.66 20.15 -2.67
CA SER A 19 13.74 20.36 -3.64
C SER A 19 13.84 19.23 -4.68
N GLU A 20 13.73 17.97 -4.25
CA GLU A 20 13.98 16.80 -5.12
C GLU A 20 12.74 16.35 -5.91
N HIS A 21 11.54 16.66 -5.43
CA HIS A 21 10.27 16.25 -6.06
C HIS A 21 9.48 17.42 -6.64
N ALA A 22 10.15 18.55 -6.91
CA ALA A 22 9.56 19.67 -7.62
C ALA A 22 9.04 19.23 -9.00
N ARG A 23 7.82 19.69 -9.34
CA ARG A 23 7.22 19.40 -10.64
C ARG A 23 8.08 20.01 -11.74
N GLN A 24 8.43 19.19 -12.73
CA GLN A 24 9.09 19.66 -13.94
C GLN A 24 8.06 20.09 -14.99
N ASP A 25 8.38 21.13 -15.74
CA ASP A 25 7.56 21.59 -16.84
C ASP A 25 7.57 20.59 -18.00
N PHE A 26 6.44 20.51 -18.69
CA PHE A 26 6.30 19.65 -19.86
C PHE A 26 6.81 20.36 -21.12
N HIS A 27 7.74 19.73 -21.83
CA HIS A 27 8.28 20.19 -23.10
C HIS A 27 7.97 19.16 -24.19
N ALA A 28 7.15 19.56 -25.15
CA ALA A 28 6.73 18.69 -26.25
C ALA A 28 7.94 18.15 -27.03
N GLY A 29 7.95 16.84 -27.29
CA GLY A 29 9.05 16.16 -27.97
C GLY A 29 10.29 15.88 -27.11
N GLN A 30 10.30 16.30 -25.83
CA GLN A 30 11.42 16.09 -24.91
C GLN A 30 11.01 15.38 -23.62
N THR A 31 9.93 15.82 -22.97
CA THR A 31 9.48 15.22 -21.72
C THR A 31 8.89 13.83 -21.95
N SER A 32 9.39 12.83 -21.21
CA SER A 32 8.86 11.48 -21.24
C SER A 32 7.44 11.43 -20.68
N VAL A 33 6.56 10.67 -21.33
CA VAL A 33 5.17 10.44 -20.91
C VAL A 33 4.99 8.94 -20.64
N PRO A 34 5.43 8.44 -19.47
CA PRO A 34 5.30 7.02 -19.15
C PRO A 34 3.82 6.65 -18.93
N VAL A 35 3.45 5.41 -19.26
CA VAL A 35 2.07 4.89 -19.10
C VAL A 35 1.68 4.63 -17.64
N SER A 36 2.64 4.71 -16.72
CA SER A 36 2.45 4.55 -15.28
C SER A 36 3.60 5.22 -14.51
N GLY A 37 3.36 5.59 -13.26
CA GLY A 37 4.40 6.12 -12.36
C GLY A 37 3.85 6.37 -10.96
N LYS A 38 4.75 6.36 -9.97
CA LYS A 38 4.41 6.76 -8.59
C LYS A 38 4.47 8.29 -8.47
N VAL A 39 3.49 8.86 -7.78
CA VAL A 39 3.47 10.28 -7.39
C VAL A 39 3.44 10.30 -5.86
N TYR A 40 4.47 10.89 -5.27
CA TYR A 40 4.65 11.00 -3.83
C TYR A 40 5.42 12.29 -3.54
N GLY A 41 5.30 12.80 -2.32
CA GLY A 41 5.98 14.02 -1.88
C GLY A 41 6.42 13.95 -0.44
N SER A 42 6.50 15.13 0.20
CA SER A 42 6.91 15.27 1.60
C SER A 42 6.11 14.33 2.52
N GLN A 43 4.80 14.24 2.35
CA GLN A 43 3.95 13.47 3.27
C GLN A 43 4.32 11.98 3.33
N GLU A 44 4.57 11.34 2.18
CA GLU A 44 4.99 9.94 2.12
C GLU A 44 6.38 9.76 2.76
N LEU A 45 7.33 10.64 2.44
CA LEU A 45 8.69 10.58 3.00
C LEU A 45 8.69 10.79 4.52
N ARG A 46 7.88 11.72 5.02
CA ARG A 46 7.69 11.96 6.46
C ARG A 46 7.22 10.69 7.17
N PHE A 47 6.20 10.01 6.63
CA PHE A 47 5.69 8.79 7.25
C PHE A 47 6.73 7.67 7.24
N LEU A 48 7.50 7.51 6.16
CA LEU A 48 8.58 6.52 6.10
C LEU A 48 9.67 6.79 7.16
N VAL A 49 10.13 8.03 7.27
CA VAL A 49 11.17 8.40 8.25
C VAL A 49 10.63 8.33 9.68
N ASP A 50 9.40 8.76 9.92
CA ASP A 50 8.76 8.68 11.23
C ASP A 50 8.55 7.24 11.69
N ALA A 51 8.14 6.34 10.79
CA ALA A 51 8.04 4.91 11.05
C ALA A 51 9.42 4.28 11.30
N SER A 52 10.44 4.70 10.54
CA SER A 52 11.81 4.23 10.71
C SER A 52 12.38 4.62 12.08
N MET A 53 12.07 5.83 12.55
CA MET A 53 12.43 6.32 13.89
C MET A 53 11.67 5.61 15.02
N ASP A 54 10.53 4.97 14.76
CA ASP A 54 9.88 4.09 15.76
C ASP A 54 10.68 2.79 15.92
N PHE A 55 11.40 2.36 14.88
CA PHE A 55 12.17 1.11 14.80
C PHE A 55 11.39 -0.13 15.26
N TRP A 56 10.06 -0.11 15.08
CA TRP A 56 9.17 -1.23 15.39
C TRP A 56 9.23 -2.33 14.32
N LEU A 57 9.51 -1.93 13.07
CA LEU A 57 9.77 -2.75 11.87
C LEU A 57 8.61 -3.61 11.37
N THR A 58 7.90 -4.30 12.25
CA THR A 58 6.71 -5.09 11.92
C THR A 58 5.47 -4.18 11.77
N THR A 59 4.35 -4.73 11.30
CA THR A 59 3.09 -3.98 11.23
C THR A 59 2.69 -3.50 12.64
N GLY A 60 2.34 -2.21 12.74
CA GLY A 60 2.01 -1.57 14.02
C GLY A 60 1.16 -0.31 13.82
N ARG A 61 1.57 0.81 14.43
CA ARG A 61 0.85 2.10 14.43
C ARG A 61 0.34 2.50 13.05
N TYR A 62 1.23 2.57 12.07
CA TYR A 62 0.88 3.02 10.71
C TYR A 62 0.04 2.00 9.95
N ASN A 63 0.26 0.70 10.15
CA ASN A 63 -0.56 -0.33 9.52
C ASN A 63 -2.00 -0.30 10.03
N SER A 64 -2.17 -0.22 11.35
CA SER A 64 -3.50 -0.17 11.99
C SER A 64 -4.27 1.09 11.55
N GLN A 65 -3.57 2.21 11.41
CA GLN A 65 -4.16 3.45 10.89
C GLN A 65 -4.54 3.29 9.41
N PHE A 66 -3.65 2.73 8.59
CA PHE A 66 -3.90 2.53 7.16
C PHE A 66 -5.09 1.59 6.91
N GLU A 67 -5.14 0.44 7.58
CA GLU A 67 -6.26 -0.52 7.46
C GLU A 67 -7.59 0.13 7.83
N LYS A 68 -7.62 0.91 8.92
CA LYS A 68 -8.83 1.63 9.35
C LYS A 68 -9.26 2.66 8.30
N GLN A 69 -8.34 3.53 7.87
CA GLN A 69 -8.65 4.58 6.90
C GLN A 69 -9.08 4.00 5.54
N LEU A 70 -8.44 2.91 5.11
CA LEU A 70 -8.80 2.24 3.86
C LEU A 70 -10.15 1.53 3.98
N ALA A 71 -10.46 0.92 5.14
CA ALA A 71 -11.77 0.32 5.40
C ALA A 71 -12.89 1.37 5.34
N ASP A 72 -12.66 2.53 5.95
CA ASP A 72 -13.59 3.68 5.91
C ASP A 72 -13.77 4.19 4.47
N PHE A 73 -12.67 4.33 3.71
CA PHE A 73 -12.71 4.77 2.31
C PHE A 73 -13.47 3.79 1.40
N LEU A 74 -13.19 2.49 1.52
CA LEU A 74 -13.85 1.43 0.74
C LEU A 74 -15.25 1.08 1.25
N LYS A 75 -15.67 1.63 2.39
CA LYS A 75 -16.94 1.31 3.07
C LYS A 75 -17.09 -0.17 3.39
N THR A 76 -16.01 -0.80 3.83
CA THR A 76 -15.99 -2.19 4.30
C THR A 76 -15.70 -2.25 5.80
N ARG A 77 -16.05 -3.37 6.44
CA ARG A 77 -15.77 -3.57 7.87
C ARG A 77 -14.31 -3.96 8.13
N HIS A 78 -13.67 -4.67 7.20
CA HIS A 78 -12.35 -5.26 7.41
C HIS A 78 -11.44 -5.03 6.22
N VAL A 79 -10.20 -4.68 6.51
CA VAL A 79 -9.07 -4.61 5.58
C VAL A 79 -7.89 -5.30 6.25
N LEU A 80 -7.16 -6.11 5.49
CA LEU A 80 -5.91 -6.73 5.92
C LEU A 80 -4.84 -6.41 4.88
N THR A 81 -3.72 -5.86 5.32
CA THR A 81 -2.56 -5.63 4.44
C THR A 81 -1.81 -6.92 4.14
N THR A 82 -1.25 -7.01 2.94
CA THR A 82 -0.32 -8.07 2.52
C THR A 82 0.73 -7.47 1.58
N ASN A 83 1.74 -8.25 1.22
CA ASN A 83 2.94 -7.75 0.54
C ASN A 83 2.74 -7.35 -0.95
N SER A 84 1.63 -7.73 -1.59
CA SER A 84 1.34 -7.42 -3.00
C SER A 84 -0.12 -7.67 -3.36
N GLY A 85 -0.56 -7.18 -4.53
CA GLY A 85 -1.88 -7.50 -5.09
C GLY A 85 -2.07 -8.99 -5.37
N SER A 86 -1.05 -9.67 -5.91
CA SER A 86 -1.10 -11.11 -6.20
C SER A 86 -1.28 -11.94 -4.92
N SER A 87 -0.60 -11.56 -3.82
CA SER A 87 -0.82 -12.21 -2.51
C SER A 87 -2.22 -11.93 -1.96
N ALA A 88 -2.81 -10.78 -2.27
CA ALA A 88 -4.20 -10.50 -1.88
C ALA A 88 -5.18 -11.45 -2.60
N ASN A 89 -5.01 -11.68 -3.90
CA ASN A 89 -5.81 -12.65 -4.66
C ASN A 89 -5.59 -14.07 -4.14
N LEU A 90 -4.34 -14.46 -3.87
CA LEU A 90 -4.03 -15.76 -3.29
C LEU A 90 -4.73 -15.98 -1.94
N LEU A 91 -4.64 -14.99 -1.03
CA LEU A 91 -5.30 -15.07 0.28
C LEU A 91 -6.83 -15.11 0.15
N ALA A 92 -7.41 -14.33 -0.76
CA ALA A 92 -8.84 -14.29 -0.99
C ALA A 92 -9.37 -15.67 -1.44
N VAL A 93 -8.75 -16.29 -2.44
CA VAL A 93 -9.15 -17.62 -2.93
C VAL A 93 -8.82 -18.71 -1.90
N SER A 94 -7.64 -18.66 -1.27
CA SER A 94 -7.24 -19.67 -0.28
C SER A 94 -8.16 -19.67 0.94
N ALA A 95 -8.64 -18.51 1.38
CA ALA A 95 -9.59 -18.41 2.49
C ALA A 95 -10.91 -19.14 2.21
N LEU A 96 -11.33 -19.24 0.94
CA LEU A 96 -12.52 -19.97 0.53
C LEU A 96 -12.37 -21.50 0.63
N THR A 97 -11.15 -22.02 0.82
CA THR A 97 -10.90 -23.45 1.08
C THR A 97 -10.98 -23.81 2.57
N SER A 98 -11.24 -22.82 3.45
CA SER A 98 -11.23 -23.03 4.90
C SER A 98 -12.31 -24.04 5.33
N PRO A 99 -11.98 -25.04 6.19
CA PRO A 99 -12.96 -25.99 6.71
C PRO A 99 -14.06 -25.32 7.55
N ARG A 100 -13.84 -24.08 8.00
CA ARG A 100 -14.86 -23.27 8.69
C ARG A 100 -16.07 -22.95 7.80
N LEU A 101 -15.92 -23.03 6.47
CA LEU A 101 -17.00 -22.84 5.50
C LEU A 101 -17.84 -24.11 5.26
N LYS A 102 -17.47 -25.25 5.87
CA LYS A 102 -18.18 -26.54 5.80
C LYS A 102 -18.41 -26.98 4.35
N ASP A 103 -19.66 -27.26 3.98
CA ASP A 103 -20.02 -27.76 2.65
C ASP A 103 -19.79 -26.74 1.53
N ARG A 104 -19.57 -25.47 1.87
CA ARG A 104 -19.27 -24.40 0.90
C ARG A 104 -17.77 -24.14 0.72
N ALA A 105 -16.91 -24.87 1.41
CA ALA A 105 -15.47 -24.73 1.23
C ALA A 105 -15.07 -25.26 -0.15
N LEU A 106 -14.30 -24.47 -0.91
CA LEU A 106 -13.72 -24.92 -2.18
C LEU A 106 -12.77 -26.11 -1.95
N ARG A 107 -12.85 -27.09 -2.84
CA ARG A 107 -12.05 -28.32 -2.83
C ARG A 107 -11.32 -28.50 -4.16
N ALA A 108 -10.28 -29.34 -4.15
CA ALA A 108 -9.63 -29.74 -5.39
C ALA A 108 -10.64 -30.41 -6.33
N GLY A 109 -10.71 -29.93 -7.57
CA GLY A 109 -11.68 -30.37 -8.57
C GLY A 109 -12.90 -29.45 -8.72
N ASP A 110 -13.12 -28.50 -7.81
CA ASP A 110 -14.18 -27.50 -7.95
C ASP A 110 -13.83 -26.47 -9.03
N GLU A 111 -14.85 -25.91 -9.67
CA GLU A 111 -14.72 -24.99 -10.80
C GLU A 111 -14.74 -23.52 -10.36
N VAL A 112 -13.94 -22.69 -11.03
CA VAL A 112 -13.94 -21.23 -10.86
C VAL A 112 -14.14 -20.57 -12.22
N ILE A 113 -15.24 -19.86 -12.39
CA ILE A 113 -15.51 -19.10 -13.61
C ILE A 113 -14.68 -17.82 -13.59
N THR A 114 -13.96 -17.55 -14.67
CA THR A 114 -13.16 -16.33 -14.87
C THR A 114 -13.06 -16.00 -16.37
N VAL A 115 -12.35 -14.91 -16.72
CA VAL A 115 -12.11 -14.49 -18.11
C VAL A 115 -10.65 -14.70 -18.52
N ALA A 116 -10.42 -14.98 -19.81
CA ALA A 116 -9.07 -15.23 -20.33
C ALA A 116 -8.24 -13.95 -20.54
N ALA A 117 -8.87 -12.79 -20.72
CA ALA A 117 -8.20 -11.50 -20.91
C ALA A 117 -8.05 -10.78 -19.56
N GLY A 118 -7.02 -11.14 -18.80
CA GLY A 118 -6.76 -10.58 -17.47
C GLY A 118 -5.27 -10.50 -17.13
N PHE A 119 -4.98 -10.23 -15.85
CA PHE A 119 -3.62 -10.33 -15.29
C PHE A 119 -3.42 -11.76 -14.75
N PRO A 120 -2.21 -12.35 -14.78
CA PRO A 120 -2.00 -13.76 -14.45
C PRO A 120 -2.34 -14.16 -13.00
N THR A 121 -2.35 -13.21 -12.07
CA THR A 121 -2.62 -13.44 -10.64
C THR A 121 -3.91 -12.79 -10.20
#